data_AF-A0A2J6TWQ2-F1
#
_entry.id   AF-A0A2J6TWQ2-F1
#
_cell.length_a   1.000
_cell.length_b   1.000
_cell.length_c   1.000
_cell.angle_alpha   90.00
_cell.angle_beta   90.00
_cell.angle_gamma   90.00
#
_symmetry.space_group_name_H-M   'P 1'
#
loop_
_entity.id
_entity.type
_entity.pdbx_description
1 polymer ?
#
loop_
_entity_poly.entity_id
_entity_poly.type
_entity_poly.pdbx_seq_one_letter_code
_entity_poly.pdbx_strand_id
1 'polypeptide(L)'
;MQFPTILALLTAAATSVLAQDLSGLPTCAQTCFTDNFANSACTVTDIACLCADTTFFNDVEICVLTACSTDDAVGMFSPFQG
;
A
#
# COMPACT_ATOMS: atom_id res chain seq x y z
N MET A 1 2.68 -52.52 -3.10
CA MET A 1 3.58 -51.40 -3.39
C MET A 1 2.71 -50.27 -3.94
N GLN A 2 1.91 -49.66 -3.09
CA GLN A 2 2.10 -48.33 -2.49
C GLN A 2 1.52 -47.20 -3.36
N PHE A 3 0.58 -46.48 -2.75
CA PHE A 3 -0.26 -45.43 -3.31
C PHE A 3 0.55 -44.26 -3.89
N PRO A 4 0.12 -43.68 -5.03
CA PRO A 4 0.78 -42.53 -5.62
C PRO A 4 0.55 -41.31 -4.73
N THR A 5 1.58 -40.88 -4.02
CA THR A 5 1.53 -39.65 -3.20
C THR A 5 1.98 -38.51 -4.09
N ILE A 6 1.07 -37.98 -4.90
CA ILE A 6 1.28 -36.72 -5.63
C ILE A 6 1.39 -35.64 -4.55
N LEU A 7 2.62 -35.18 -4.34
CA LEU A 7 2.95 -34.11 -3.42
C LEU A 7 2.32 -32.81 -3.94
N ALA A 8 1.15 -32.47 -3.40
CA ALA A 8 0.55 -31.15 -3.58
C ALA A 8 1.46 -30.13 -2.90
N LEU A 9 2.27 -29.44 -3.70
CA LEU A 9 3.02 -28.25 -3.28
C LEU A 9 1.99 -27.14 -3.03
N LEU A 10 1.52 -27.01 -1.78
CA LEU A 10 0.86 -25.80 -1.33
C LEU A 10 1.91 -24.69 -1.23
N THR A 11 2.06 -23.90 -2.30
CA THR A 11 2.75 -22.62 -2.24
C THR A 11 1.88 -21.65 -1.45
N ALA A 12 2.05 -21.63 -0.12
CA ALA A 12 1.52 -20.57 0.72
C ALA A 12 2.28 -19.27 0.36
N ALA A 13 1.67 -18.44 -0.48
CA ALA A 13 2.10 -17.05 -0.62
C ALA A 13 1.79 -16.36 0.72
N ALA A 14 2.82 -16.16 1.54
CA ALA A 14 2.72 -15.36 2.74
C ALA A 14 2.46 -13.91 2.30
N THR A 15 1.20 -13.50 2.25
CA THR A 15 0.84 -12.08 2.14
C THR A 15 1.11 -11.46 3.49
N SER A 16 2.32 -10.91 3.67
CA SER A 16 2.62 -10.02 4.78
C SER A 16 1.68 -8.82 4.67
N VAL A 17 0.60 -8.83 5.46
CA VAL A 17 -0.14 -7.62 5.77
C VAL A 17 0.82 -6.78 6.60
N LEU A 18 1.59 -5.94 5.92
CA LEU A 18 2.17 -4.78 6.55
C LEU A 18 0.98 -4.03 7.13
N ALA A 19 0.91 -3.92 8.45
CA ALA A 19 0.02 -2.96 9.08
C ALA A 19 0.52 -1.59 8.64
N GLN A 20 0.04 -1.13 7.48
CA GLN A 20 0.40 0.17 6.93
C GLN A 20 -0.31 1.20 7.79
N ASP A 21 0.44 1.72 8.75
CA ASP A 21 -0.01 2.78 9.61
C ASP A 21 0.44 4.12 9.00
N LEU A 22 -0.51 5.04 8.82
CA LEU A 22 -0.25 6.36 8.25
C LEU A 22 0.54 7.27 9.20
N SER A 23 0.76 6.90 10.46
CA SER A 23 1.47 7.75 11.43
C SER A 23 2.96 7.92 11.10
N GLY A 24 3.52 7.04 10.26
CA GLY A 24 4.87 7.19 9.72
C GLY A 24 4.96 8.19 8.55
N LEU A 25 3.82 8.61 7.99
CA LEU A 25 3.77 9.53 6.87
C LEU A 25 3.68 10.99 7.36
N PRO A 26 4.36 11.93 6.68
CA PRO A 26 4.17 13.36 6.95
C PRO A 26 2.70 13.76 6.78
N THR A 27 2.28 14.78 7.54
CA THR A 27 0.88 15.23 7.58
C THR A 27 0.32 15.55 6.20
N CYS A 28 1.15 16.10 5.31
CA CYS A 28 0.74 16.40 3.93
C CYS A 28 0.40 15.13 3.14
N ALA A 29 1.19 14.06 3.28
CA ALA A 29 0.92 12.79 2.62
C ALA A 29 -0.35 12.10 3.18
N GLN A 30 -0.61 12.26 4.48
CA GLN A 30 -1.87 11.79 5.08
C GLN A 30 -3.08 12.52 4.50
N THR A 31 -2.99 13.85 4.34
CA THR A 31 -4.05 14.65 3.69
C THR A 31 -4.25 14.22 2.23
N CYS A 32 -3.18 14.06 1.45
CA CYS A 32 -3.28 13.55 0.08
C CYS A 32 -3.93 12.16 0.01
N PHE A 33 -3.63 11.27 0.96
CA PHE A 33 -4.27 9.97 1.05
C PHE A 33 -5.77 10.10 1.32
N THR A 34 -6.17 10.89 2.32
CA THR A 34 -7.59 11.05 2.69
C THR A 34 -8.41 11.75 1.62
N ASP A 35 -7.84 12.74 0.94
CA ASP A 35 -8.54 13.54 -0.08
C ASP A 35 -8.79 12.72 -1.35
N ASN A 36 -7.85 11.86 -1.72
CA ASN A 36 -7.98 10.99 -2.90
C ASN A 36 -8.69 9.67 -2.60
N PHE A 37 -8.91 9.32 -1.33
CA PHE A 37 -9.60 8.08 -0.96
C PHE A 37 -11.04 8.04 -1.49
N ALA A 38 -11.69 9.19 -1.64
CA ALA A 38 -13.03 9.29 -2.24
C ALA A 38 -13.10 8.76 -3.68
N ASN A 39 -11.96 8.67 -4.39
CA ASN A 39 -11.87 8.14 -5.74
C ASN A 39 -11.62 6.62 -5.77
N SER A 40 -11.26 6.00 -4.64
CA SER A 40 -11.03 4.56 -4.57
C SER A 40 -12.33 3.79 -4.37
N ALA A 41 -12.42 2.62 -5.00
CA ALA A 41 -13.50 1.67 -4.75
C ALA A 41 -13.25 0.79 -3.50
N CYS A 42 -12.09 0.94 -2.87
CA CYS A 42 -11.64 0.13 -1.74
C CYS A 42 -12.16 0.66 -0.41
N THR A 43 -12.22 -0.20 0.61
CA THR A 43 -12.49 0.25 1.99
C THR A 43 -11.20 0.80 2.61
N VAL A 44 -11.32 1.78 3.51
CA VAL A 44 -10.14 2.47 4.10
C VAL A 44 -9.23 1.53 4.88
N THR A 45 -9.79 0.42 5.37
CA THR A 45 -9.08 -0.63 6.09
C THR A 45 -8.55 -1.74 5.17
N ASP A 46 -8.97 -1.78 3.91
CA ASP A 46 -8.52 -2.76 2.92
C ASP A 46 -7.30 -2.22 2.18
N ILE A 47 -6.18 -2.25 2.89
CA ILE A 47 -4.88 -1.80 2.39
C ILE A 47 -4.45 -2.58 1.15
N ALA A 48 -4.80 -3.87 1.06
CA ALA A 48 -4.44 -4.69 -0.09
C ALA A 48 -5.17 -4.20 -1.35
N CYS A 49 -6.46 -3.89 -1.23
CA CYS A 49 -7.23 -3.28 -2.31
C CYS A 49 -6.66 -1.90 -2.66
N LEU A 50 -6.39 -1.05 -1.67
CA LEU A 50 -5.85 0.29 -1.90
C LEU A 50 -4.49 0.26 -2.62
N CYS A 51 -3.62 -0.69 -2.29
CA CYS A 51 -2.36 -0.92 -2.99
C CYS A 51 -2.52 -1.50 -4.39
N ALA A 52 -3.61 -2.21 -4.67
CA ALA A 52 -3.92 -2.70 -6.00
C ALA A 52 -4.63 -1.64 -6.86
N ASP A 53 -5.23 -0.63 -6.25
CA ASP A 53 -5.89 0.48 -6.93
C ASP A 53 -4.85 1.48 -7.47
N THR A 54 -4.40 1.23 -8.69
CA THR A 54 -3.40 2.06 -9.37
C THR A 54 -3.86 3.49 -9.59
N THR A 55 -5.18 3.72 -9.72
CA THR A 55 -5.73 5.07 -9.90
C THR A 55 -5.56 5.85 -8.62
N PHE A 56 -6.00 5.28 -7.50
CA PHE A 56 -5.80 5.86 -6.18
C PHE A 56 -4.31 6.12 -5.88
N PHE A 57 -3.44 5.16 -6.19
CA PHE A 57 -1.99 5.33 -6.00
C PHE A 57 -1.42 6.49 -6.81
N ASN A 58 -1.78 6.62 -8.09
CA ASN A 58 -1.32 7.73 -8.94
C ASN A 58 -1.85 9.08 -8.44
N ASP A 59 -3.12 9.14 -8.03
CA ASP A 59 -3.72 10.37 -7.53
C ASP A 59 -3.03 10.87 -6.25
N VAL A 60 -2.73 9.95 -5.32
CA VAL A 60 -1.97 10.25 -4.10
C VAL A 60 -0.54 10.68 -4.43
N GLU A 61 0.13 9.99 -5.35
CA GLU A 61 1.49 10.33 -5.79
C GLU A 61 1.54 11.75 -6.41
N ILE A 62 0.62 12.05 -7.33
CA ILE A 62 0.52 13.37 -7.97
C ILE A 62 0.22 14.45 -6.92
N CYS A 63 -0.69 14.18 -5.99
CA CYS A 63 -0.99 15.11 -4.90
C CYS A 63 0.26 15.41 -4.07
N VAL A 64 1.03 14.38 -3.69
CA VAL A 64 2.23 14.56 -2.87
C VAL A 64 3.30 15.35 -3.64
N LEU A 65 3.52 15.03 -4.90
CA LEU A 65 4.51 15.72 -5.74
C LEU A 65 4.17 17.18 -6.02
N THR A 66 2.88 17.55 -5.97
CA THR A 66 2.40 18.90 -6.32
C THR A 66 2.09 19.77 -5.10
N ALA A 67 1.60 19.17 -4.02
CA ALA A 67 1.14 19.88 -2.83
C ALA A 67 2.11 19.79 -1.64
N CYS A 68 2.94 18.74 -1.56
CA CYS A 68 3.85 18.54 -0.43
C CYS A 68 5.26 19.05 -0.74
N SER A 69 6.01 19.37 0.33
CA SER A 69 7.40 19.79 0.17
C SER A 69 8.28 18.60 -0.22
N THR A 70 9.46 18.86 -0.79
CA THR A 70 10.36 17.78 -1.23
C THR A 70 10.77 16.87 -0.05
N ASP A 71 10.92 17.42 1.16
CA ASP A 71 11.15 16.64 2.38
C ASP A 71 10.00 15.66 2.70
N ASP A 72 8.74 16.04 2.46
CA ASP A 72 7.58 15.17 2.68
C ASP A 72 7.53 14.04 1.65
N ALA A 73 7.87 14.35 0.40
CA ALA A 73 7.98 13.34 -0.66
C ALA A 73 9.09 12.34 -0.34
N VAL A 74 10.28 12.79 0.08
CA VAL A 74 11.39 11.92 0.47
C VAL A 74 11.05 11.08 1.71
N GLY A 75 10.28 11.63 2.65
CA GLY A 75 9.75 10.92 3.82
C GLY A 75 8.84 9.74 3.47
N MET A 76 8.04 9.84 2.40
CA MET A 76 7.21 8.72 1.93
C MET A 76 8.02 7.50 1.46
N PHE A 77 9.21 7.72 0.87
CA PHE A 77 10.07 6.64 0.37
C PHE A 77 11.02 6.08 1.44
N SER A 78 11.08 6.72 2.61
CA SER A 78 12.03 6.38 3.67
C SER A 78 11.74 5.10 4.48
N PRO A 79 10.53 4.46 4.51
CA PRO A 79 10.31 3.30 5.37
C PRO A 79 10.57 1.93 4.73
N PHE A 80 11.03 1.81 3.47
CA PHE A 80 11.43 0.50 2.90
C PHE A 80 12.81 0.00 3.38
N GLN A 81 13.29 0.44 4.55
CA GLN A 81 14.35 -0.24 5.30
C GLN A 81 13.75 -0.98 6.49
N GLY A 82 13.34 -2.21 6.24
CA GLY A 82 12.89 -3.18 7.24
C GLY A 82 12.67 -4.53 6.60
#